data_AF-A0A938JU45-F1
#
_entry.id   AF-A0A938JU45-F1
#
_cell.length_a   1.000
_cell.length_b   1.000
_cell.length_c   1.000
_cell.angle_alpha   90.00
_cell.angle_beta   90.00
_cell.angle_gamma   90.00
#
_symmetry.space_group_name_H-M   'P 1'
#
loop_
_entity.id
_entity.type
_entity.pdbx_description
1 polymer ?
#
loop_
_entity_poly.entity_id
_entity_poly.type
_entity_poly.pdbx_seq_one_letter_code
_entity_poly.pdbx_strand_id
1 'polypeptide(L)' 'VYLADVEGFSYKEIAEIVDVPAGTVMSRLHRGRKQLREKLTEYARELGYVKGGKS' A
#
# COMPACT_ATOMS: atom_id res chain seq x y z
N VAL A 1 -4.77 3.14 -0.20
CA VAL A 1 -3.35 3.24 -0.58
C VAL A 1 -3.02 4.71 -0.70
N TYR A 2 -3.62 5.46 -1.63
CA TYR A 2 -3.43 6.92 -1.77
C TYR A 2 -3.50 7.72 -0.45
N LEU A 3 -4.64 7.71 0.25
CA LEU A 3 -4.79 8.48 1.50
C LEU A 3 -3.76 8.12 2.58
N ALA A 4 -3.26 6.88 2.62
CA ALA A 4 -2.31 6.44 3.64
C ALA A 4 -0.85 6.64 3.20
N ASP A 5 -0.52 6.18 2.00
CA ASP A 5 0.85 6.06 1.49
C ASP A 5 1.32 7.31 0.73
N VAL A 6 0.38 8.15 0.27
CA VAL A 6 0.67 9.39 -0.47
C VAL A 6 0.31 10.62 0.37
N GLU A 7 -0.93 10.68 0.88
CA GLU A 7 -1.38 11.84 1.69
C GLU A 7 -0.95 11.74 3.17
N GLY A 8 -0.51 10.57 3.63
CA GLY A 8 0.02 10.39 4.99
C GLY A 8 -1.02 10.33 6.12
N PHE A 9 -2.32 10.22 5.81
CA PHE A 9 -3.36 10.07 6.83
C PHE A 9 -3.19 8.77 7.62
N SER A 10 -3.49 8.83 8.92
CA SER A 10 -3.58 7.65 9.77
C SER A 10 -4.77 6.77 9.39
N TYR A 11 -4.73 5.49 9.77
CA TYR A 11 -5.84 4.57 9.49
C TYR A 11 -7.15 4.99 10.17
N LYS A 12 -7.06 5.71 11.29
CA LYS A 12 -8.21 6.26 12.00
C LYS A 12 -8.85 7.42 11.23
N GLU A 13 -8.05 8.39 10.78
CA GLU A 13 -8.54 9.51 9.96
C GLU A 13 -9.15 9.00 8.66
N ILE A 14 -8.54 8.00 8.01
CA ILE A 14 -9.10 7.40 6.80
C ILE A 14 -10.45 6.73 7.09
N ALA A 15 -10.57 6.01 8.21
CA ALA A 15 -11.81 5.36 8.62
C ALA A 15 -12.95 6.38 8.82
N GLU A 16 -12.63 7.55 9.39
CA GLU A 16 -13.56 8.68 9.55
C GLU A 16 -13.92 9.32 8.20
N ILE A 17 -12.94 9.54 7.31
CA ILE A 17 -13.15 10.15 5.98
C ILE A 17 -14.08 9.30 5.08
N VAL A 18 -13.89 7.98 5.09
CA VAL A 18 -14.59 7.07 4.16
C VAL A 18 -15.74 6.28 4.80
N ASP A 19 -16.04 6.55 6.07
CA ASP A 19 -17.10 5.94 6.88
C ASP A 19 -17.09 4.40 6.86
N VAL A 20 -15.95 3.81 7.26
CA VAL A 20 -15.81 2.36 7.44
C VAL A 20 -14.98 2.04 8.68
N PRO A 21 -15.10 0.84 9.28
CA PRO A 21 -14.26 0.45 10.40
C PRO A 21 -12.75 0.50 10.09
N ALA A 22 -11.93 0.90 11.06
CA ALA A 22 -10.46 0.94 10.90
C ALA A 22 -9.87 -0.43 10.48
N GLY A 23 -10.44 -1.54 10.95
CA GLY A 23 -10.06 -2.88 10.49
C GLY A 23 -10.32 -3.13 8.99
N THR A 24 -11.38 -2.53 8.44
CA THR A 24 -11.66 -2.55 7.00
C THR A 24 -10.62 -1.75 6.24
N VAL A 25 -10.23 -0.57 6.75
CA VAL A 25 -9.12 0.24 6.17
C VAL A 25 -7.83 -0.58 6.14
N MET A 26 -7.47 -1.21 7.25
CA MET A 26 -6.25 -2.03 7.35
C MET A 26 -6.26 -3.19 6.35
N SER A 27 -7.36 -3.96 6.28
CA SER A 27 -7.45 -5.09 5.36
C SER A 27 -7.44 -4.66 3.88
N ARG A 28 -8.09 -3.54 3.55
CA ARG A 28 -8.07 -2.95 2.19
C ARG A 28 -6.68 -2.43 1.84
N LEU A 29 -5.98 -1.76 2.75
CA LEU A 29 -4.61 -1.30 2.54
C LEU A 29 -3.64 -2.46 2.33
N HIS A 30 -3.74 -3.52 3.14
CA HIS A 30 -2.92 -4.71 2.96
C HIS A 30 -3.09 -5.30 1.56
N ARG A 31 -4.34 -5.54 1.13
CA ARG A 31 -4.64 -6.09 -0.20
C ARG A 31 -4.20 -5.14 -1.32
N GLY A 32 -4.46 -3.85 -1.17
CA GLY A 32 -4.07 -2.84 -2.16
C GLY A 32 -2.56 -2.73 -2.32
N ARG A 33 -1.79 -2.71 -1.22
CA ARG A 33 -0.32 -2.70 -1.25
C ARG A 33 0.25 -3.97 -1.89
N LYS A 34 -0.36 -5.14 -1.63
CA LYS A 34 0.02 -6.40 -2.29
C LYS A 34 -0.17 -6.30 -3.81
N GLN A 35 -1.35 -5.90 -4.27
CA GLN A 35 -1.64 -5.76 -5.70
C GLN A 35 -0.75 -4.72 -6.38
N LEU A 36 -0.47 -3.59 -5.70
CA LEU A 36 0.40 -2.56 -6.24
C LEU A 36 1.85 -3.06 -6.37
N ARG A 37 2.36 -3.78 -5.36
CA ARG A 37 3.68 -4.40 -5.43
C ARG A 37 3.77 -5.39 -6.59
N GLU A 38 2.78 -6.25 -6.77
CA GLU A 38 2.75 -7.20 -7.90
C GLU A 38 2.82 -6.48 -9.25
N LYS A 39 2.00 -5.43 -9.43
CA LYS A 39 1.97 -4.64 -10.67
C LYS A 39 3.26 -3.86 -10.94
N LEU A 40 3.94 -3.41 -9.88
CA LEU A 40 5.15 -2.58 -9.99
C LEU A 40 6.44 -3.39 -9.88
N THR A 41 6.38 -4.73 -9.79
CA THR A 41 7.58 -5.55 -9.54
C THR A 41 8.63 -5.39 -10.63
N GLU A 42 8.26 -5.46 -11.91
CA GLU A 42 9.22 -5.30 -13.01
C GLU A 42 9.77 -3.87 -13.09
N TYR A 43 8.89 -2.87 -12.94
CA TYR A 43 9.31 -1.47 -12.89
C TYR A 43 10.31 -1.19 -11.75
N ALA A 44 10.08 -1.77 -10.58
CA ALA A 44 10.98 -1.67 -9.45
C ALA A 44 12.31 -2.39 -9.67
N ARG A 45 12.35 -3.46 -10.49
CA ARG A 45 13.60 -4.14 -10.88
C ARG A 45 14.42 -3.28 -11.85
N GLU A 46 13.77 -2.71 -12.86
CA GLU A 46 14.42 -1.83 -13.84
C GLU A 46 15.09 -0.62 -13.18
N LEU A 47 14.44 -0.05 -12.17
CA LEU A 47 14.98 1.07 -11.39
C LEU A 47 15.94 0.67 -10.25
N GLY A 48 16.20 -0.63 -10.08
CA GLY A 48 17.09 -1.14 -9.03
C GLY A 48 16.55 -1.02 -7.60
N TYR A 49 15.24 -0.79 -7.42
CA TYR A 49 14.58 -0.75 -6.11
C TYR A 49 14.40 -2.13 -5.49
N VAL A 50 14.38 -3.19 -6.31
CA VAL A 50 14.45 -4.56 -5.82
C VAL A 50 15.93 -4.98 -5.76
N LYS A 51 16.55 -4.91 -4.57
CA LYS A 51 17.79 -5.65 -4.34
C LYS A 51 17.47 -7.12 -4.55
N GLY A 52 18.11 -7.75 -5.55
CA GLY A 52 18.01 -9.18 -5.78
C GLY A 52 18.14 -9.91 -4.44
N GLY A 53 17.13 -10.70 -4.09
CA GLY A 53 17.29 -11.71 -3.06
C GLY A 53 18.50 -12.53 -3.48
N LYS A 54 19.54 -12.55 -2.65
CA LYS A 54 20.56 -13.56 -2.79
C LYS A 54 19.88 -14.93 -2.65
N SER A 55 20.34 -15.85 -3.50
CA SER A 55 20.05 -17.29 -3.58
C SER A 55 18.92 -17.68 -4.53
#